data_AF-A0A961SVG9-F1
#
_entry.id   AF-A0A961SVG9-F1
#
_cell.length_a   1.000
_cell.length_b   1.000
_cell.length_c   1.000
_cell.angle_alpha   90.00
_cell.angle_beta   90.00
_cell.angle_gamma   90.00
#
_symmetry.space_group_name_H-M   'P 1'
#
loop_
_entity.id
_entity.type
_entity.pdbx_description
1 polymer ?
#
loop_
_entity_poly.entity_id
_entity_poly.type
_entity_poly.pdbx_seq_one_letter_code
_entity_poly.pdbx_strand_id
1 'polypeptide(L)'
;WGTGHPGGVGTIHAGTGIGALRRLEQLIQEAVVTVPRALIAETIDLVAVLAGRGSARRLAELARVEGLGPDGDYRITPAHPTTGEPE
;
A
#
# COMPACT_ATOMS: atom_id res chain seq x y z
N TRP A 1 8.70 0.71 -9.94
CA TRP A 1 8.49 0.01 -8.66
C TRP A 1 9.70 -0.86 -8.31
N GLY A 2 10.90 -0.27 -8.16
CA GLY A 2 12.14 -0.99 -7.77
C GLY A 2 13.31 -0.89 -8.75
N THR A 3 13.08 -0.56 -10.03
CA THR A 3 14.13 -0.48 -11.08
C THR A 3 14.10 0.82 -11.90
N GLY A 4 13.48 1.88 -11.38
CA GLY A 4 13.45 3.20 -12.06
C GLY A 4 12.21 3.51 -12.90
N HIS A 5 11.14 2.70 -12.83
CA HIS A 5 9.84 2.99 -13.46
C HIS A 5 8.86 3.58 -12.42
N PRO A 6 8.67 4.91 -12.33
CA PRO A 6 7.68 5.52 -11.46
C PRO A 6 6.25 5.28 -11.97
N GLY A 7 5.25 5.49 -11.10
CA GLY A 7 3.83 5.50 -11.50
C GLY A 7 3.19 4.11 -11.71
N GLY A 8 3.83 3.03 -11.28
CA GLY A 8 3.19 1.71 -11.27
C GLY A 8 1.92 1.71 -10.44
N VAL A 9 0.94 0.89 -10.82
CA VAL A 9 -0.30 0.65 -10.06
C VAL A 9 -0.68 -0.81 -10.17
N GLY A 10 -1.14 -1.39 -9.07
CA GLY A 10 -1.64 -2.76 -8.99
C GLY A 10 -2.83 -2.84 -8.04
N THR A 11 -3.59 -3.93 -8.14
CA THR A 11 -4.74 -4.16 -7.26
C THR A 11 -4.60 -5.49 -6.54
N ILE A 12 -4.93 -5.50 -5.26
CA ILE A 12 -4.92 -6.70 -4.42
C ILE A 12 -6.16 -6.68 -3.52
N HIS A 13 -6.72 -7.85 -3.23
CA HIS A 13 -7.84 -7.95 -2.30
C HIS A 13 -7.34 -7.81 -0.85
N ALA A 14 -7.73 -6.73 -0.19
CA ALA A 14 -7.50 -6.47 1.22
C ALA A 14 -8.54 -5.50 1.79
N GLY A 15 -8.82 -5.60 3.10
CA GLY A 15 -9.79 -4.74 3.79
C GLY A 15 -9.20 -3.47 4.42
N THR A 16 -7.88 -3.35 4.50
CA THR A 16 -7.14 -2.23 5.10
C THR A 16 -5.81 -2.02 4.38
N GLY A 17 -5.19 -0.84 4.55
CA GLY A 17 -3.89 -0.52 3.96
C GLY A 17 -2.79 -1.48 4.42
N ILE A 18 -2.70 -1.71 5.73
CA ILE A 18 -1.74 -2.68 6.31
C ILE A 18 -2.03 -4.11 5.86
N GLY A 19 -3.31 -4.46 5.69
CA GLY A 19 -3.73 -5.77 5.19
C GLY A 19 -3.26 -6.03 3.77
N ALA A 20 -3.23 -5.00 2.91
CA ALA A 20 -2.74 -5.11 1.55
C ALA A 20 -1.24 -5.45 1.51
N LEU A 21 -0.42 -4.76 2.32
CA LEU A 21 1.02 -5.03 2.43
C LEU A 21 1.30 -6.44 2.93
N ARG A 22 0.59 -6.88 3.98
CA ARG A 22 0.70 -8.25 4.50
C ARG A 22 0.24 -9.29 3.49
N ARG A 23 -0.80 -9.01 2.69
CA ARG A 23 -1.26 -9.91 1.64
C ARG A 23 -0.25 -10.00 0.49
N LEU A 24 0.38 -8.89 0.11
CA LEU A 24 1.45 -8.88 -0.88
C LEU A 24 2.65 -9.71 -0.41
N GLU A 25 3.05 -9.55 0.85
CA GLU A 25 4.08 -10.38 1.48
C GLU A 25 3.74 -11.87 1.44
N GLN A 26 2.51 -12.25 1.78
CA GLN A 26 2.05 -13.63 1.66
C GLN A 26 2.16 -14.17 0.22
N LEU A 27 1.74 -13.40 -0.78
CA LEU A 27 1.83 -13.82 -2.19
C LEU A 27 3.28 -13.98 -2.65
N ILE A 28 4.18 -13.10 -2.21
CA ILE A 28 5.61 -13.22 -2.51
C ILE A 28 6.21 -14.47 -1.83
N GLN A 29 5.78 -14.77 -0.61
CA GLN A 29 6.21 -15.94 0.15
C GLN A 29 5.83 -17.28 -0.52
N GLU A 30 4.83 -17.28 -1.41
CA GLU A 30 4.51 -18.45 -2.23
C GLU A 30 5.62 -18.78 -3.25
N ALA A 31 6.46 -17.80 -3.61
CA ALA A 31 7.52 -17.93 -4.61
C ALA A 31 8.95 -17.89 -4.04
N VAL A 32 9.16 -17.31 -2.85
CA VAL A 32 10.49 -17.18 -2.22
C VAL A 32 10.47 -17.56 -0.75
N VAL A 33 11.61 -18.04 -0.24
CA VAL A 33 11.75 -18.45 1.18
C VAL A 33 11.81 -17.25 2.13
N THR A 34 12.41 -16.15 1.69
CA THR A 34 12.55 -14.94 2.52
C THR A 34 11.99 -13.76 1.74
N VAL A 35 10.89 -13.19 2.24
CA VAL A 35 10.28 -12.02 1.62
C VAL A 35 11.13 -10.77 1.89
N PRO A 36 11.51 -10.00 0.86
CA PRO A 36 12.24 -8.75 1.03
C PRO A 36 11.31 -7.61 1.48
N ARG A 37 10.86 -7.64 2.73
CA ARG A 37 9.86 -6.69 3.29
C ARG A 37 10.29 -5.23 3.18
N ALA A 38 11.57 -4.95 3.39
CA ALA A 38 12.13 -3.61 3.23
C ALA A 38 11.96 -3.09 1.79
N LEU A 39 12.19 -3.93 0.78
CA LEU A 39 12.02 -3.56 -0.62
C LEU A 39 10.54 -3.33 -0.96
N ILE A 40 9.63 -4.12 -0.39
CA ILE A 40 8.19 -3.88 -0.53
C ILE A 40 7.82 -2.50 0.03
N ALA A 41 8.30 -2.19 1.23
CA ALA A 41 8.01 -0.93 1.90
C ALA A 41 8.62 0.30 1.19
N GLU A 42 9.75 0.13 0.52
CA GLU A 42 10.36 1.15 -0.34
C GLU A 42 9.62 1.31 -1.69
N THR A 43 9.04 0.22 -2.19
CA THR A 43 8.43 0.19 -3.53
C THR A 43 6.99 0.70 -3.55
N ILE A 44 6.24 0.47 -2.47
CA ILE A 44 4.83 0.86 -2.37
C ILE A 44 4.72 2.19 -1.65
N ASP A 45 4.40 3.27 -2.39
CA ASP A 45 4.25 4.60 -1.79
C ASP A 45 2.90 4.78 -1.07
N LEU A 46 1.82 4.29 -1.69
CA LEU A 46 0.44 4.52 -1.29
C LEU A 46 -0.40 3.26 -1.43
N VAL A 47 -1.35 3.09 -0.51
CA VAL A 47 -2.41 2.08 -0.59
C VAL A 47 -3.76 2.77 -0.50
N ALA A 48 -4.59 2.58 -1.52
CA ALA A 48 -5.97 3.06 -1.57
C ALA A 48 -6.94 1.89 -1.38
N VAL A 49 -7.65 1.87 -0.26
CA VAL A 49 -8.65 0.83 0.04
C VAL A 49 -10.02 1.31 -0.43
N LEU A 50 -10.63 0.56 -1.34
CA LEU A 50 -11.96 0.84 -1.84
C LEU A 50 -12.97 -0.09 -1.16
N ALA A 51 -14.06 0.48 -0.64
CA ALA A 51 -15.15 -0.27 -0.02
C ALA A 51 -16.50 0.11 -0.63
N GLY A 52 -17.53 -0.70 -0.37
CA GLY A 52 -18.85 -0.55 -0.95
C GLY A 52 -18.94 -1.11 -2.37
N ARG A 53 -20.12 -1.02 -2.97
CA ARG A 53 -20.45 -1.57 -4.30
C ARG A 53 -21.34 -0.59 -5.05
N GLY A 54 -21.28 -0.62 -6.39
CA GLY A 54 -22.07 0.27 -7.24
C GLY A 54 -21.85 1.74 -6.89
N SER A 55 -22.94 2.50 -6.75
CA SER A 55 -22.91 3.92 -6.37
C SER A 55 -22.41 4.19 -4.94
N ALA A 56 -22.37 3.17 -4.07
CA ALA A 56 -21.83 3.29 -2.71
C ALA A 56 -20.31 3.04 -2.65
N ARG A 57 -19.64 2.80 -3.79
CA ARG A 57 -18.20 2.58 -3.85
C ARG A 57 -17.47 3.87 -3.46
N ARG A 58 -16.58 3.79 -2.48
CA ARG A 58 -15.84 4.95 -1.95
C ARG A 58 -14.41 4.56 -1.57
N LEU A 59 -13.54 5.55 -1.50
CA LEU A 59 -12.24 5.45 -0.84
C LEU A 59 -12.48 5.38 0.66
N ALA A 60 -12.21 4.22 1.25
CA ALA A 60 -12.38 3.97 2.68
C ALA A 60 -11.12 4.32 3.48
N GLU A 61 -9.96 4.16 2.87
CA GLU A 61 -8.65 4.46 3.46
C GLU A 61 -7.70 4.87 2.34
N LEU A 62 -6.90 5.91 2.60
CA LEU A 62 -5.72 6.23 1.80
C LEU A 62 -4.53 6.27 2.76
N ALA A 63 -3.61 5.34 2.62
CA ALA A 63 -2.47 5.18 3.50
C ALA A 63 -1.16 5.42 2.74
N ARG A 64 -0.27 6.22 3.32
CA ARG A 64 1.13 6.32 2.92
C ARG A 64 1.95 5.27 3.66
N VAL A 65 2.84 4.61 2.94
CA VAL A 65 3.81 3.68 3.54
C VAL A 65 5.07 4.45 3.90
N GLU A 66 5.55 4.30 5.13
CA GLU A 66 6.72 5.02 5.66
C GLU A 66 7.93 4.10 5.89
N GLY A 67 7.90 2.89 5.34
CA GLY A 67 8.91 1.87 5.58
C GLY A 67 8.51 0.87 6.67
N LEU A 68 9.52 0.35 7.38
CA LEU A 68 9.35 -0.54 8.53
C LEU A 68 9.57 0.22 9.85
N GLY A 69 8.77 -0.10 10.85
CA GLY A 69 8.92 0.38 12.23
C GLY A 69 10.04 -0.32 13.01
N PRO A 70 10.32 0.12 14.25
CA PRO A 70 11.36 -0.47 15.10
C PRO A 70 10.98 -1.88 15.59
N ASP A 71 9.69 -2.19 15.58
CA ASP A 71 9.12 -3.53 15.78
C ASP A 71 9.26 -4.43 14.55
N GLY A 72 9.76 -3.89 13.44
CA GLY A 72 9.91 -4.56 12.17
C GLY A 72 8.60 -4.70 11.38
N ASP A 73 7.47 -4.12 11.81
CA ASP A 73 6.23 -4.15 11.01
C ASP A 73 6.17 -2.97 10.03
N TYR A 74 5.30 -3.03 9.02
CA TYR A 74 5.10 -1.89 8.13
C TYR A 74 4.51 -0.72 8.91
N ARG A 75 5.13 0.46 8.76
CA ARG A 75 4.57 1.71 9.25
C ARG A 75 3.76 2.37 8.14
N ILE A 76 2.50 2.69 8.45
CA ILE A 76 1.63 3.45 7.55
C ILE A 76 0.99 4.63 8.27
N THR A 77 0.76 5.72 7.54
CA THR A 77 0.06 6.91 8.04
C THR A 77 -1.07 7.31 7.09
N PRO A 78 -2.14 7.95 7.58
CA PRO A 78 -3.18 8.49 6.71
C PRO A 78 -2.58 9.49 5.72
N ALA A 79 -2.81 9.26 4.43
CA ALA A 79 -2.50 10.24 3.40
C ALA A 79 -3.74 11.14 3.22
N HIS A 80 -3.66 12.35 3.74
CA HIS A 80 -4.66 13.36 3.44
C HIS A 80 -4.49 13.78 1.97
N PRO A 81 -5.57 13.81 1.17
CA PRO A 81 -5.51 14.53 -0.08
C PRO A 81 -5.25 15.98 0.28
N THR A 82 -4.09 16.53 -0.08
CA THR A 82 -3.94 17.97 -0.22
C THR A 82 -4.98 18.37 -1.24
N THR A 83 -6.08 18.97 -0.79
CA THR A 83 -6.94 19.76 -1.67
C THR A 83 -5.99 20.76 -2.31
N GLY A 84 -5.70 20.59 -3.60
CA GLY A 84 -4.86 21.52 -4.32
C GLY A 84 -5.43 22.93 -4.13
N GLU A 85 -4.57 23.87 -3.75
CA GLU A 85 -4.92 25.28 -3.90
C GLU A 85 -5.21 25.49 -5.40
N PRO A 86 -6.37 26.08 -5.76
CA PRO A 86 -6.60 26.48 -7.13
C PRO A 86 -5.63 27.61 -7.47
N GLU A 87 -4.87 27.43 -8.54
CA GLU A 87 -4.28 28.56 -9.30
C GLU A 87 -5.38 29.25 -10.13
#